data_AF-A0A2I0L3M0-F1
#
_entry.id   AF-A0A2I0L3M0-F1
#
_cell.length_a   1.000
_cell.length_b   1.000
_cell.length_c   1.000
_cell.angle_alpha   90.00
_cell.angle_beta   90.00
_cell.angle_gamma   90.00
#
_symmetry.space_group_name_H-M   'P 1'
#
loop_
_entity.id
_entity.type
_entity.pdbx_description
1 polymer ?
#
loop_
_entity_poly.entity_id
_entity_poly.type
_entity_poly.pdbx_seq_one_letter_code
_entity_poly.pdbx_strand_id
1 'polypeptide(L)'
;MAAEVTIPIVAASVVAEFIEVFPNEPPDGLLPLHDIQHRIDLEPGAVLPNRPHYKSPGEHEELRKRAKELLAKGHVRESLSL
;
A
#
# COMPACT_ATOMS: atom_id res chain seq x y z
N MET A 1 -5.48 4.37 15.89
CA MET A 1 -4.74 4.64 17.15
C MET A 1 -3.27 4.72 16.78
N ALA A 2 -2.72 5.93 16.68
CA ALA A 2 -1.28 6.07 16.52
C ALA A 2 -0.66 5.72 17.88
N ALA A 3 0.23 4.74 17.93
CA ALA A 3 1.03 4.50 19.12
C ALA A 3 1.87 5.76 19.38
N GLU A 4 1.83 6.31 20.59
CA GLU A 4 2.78 7.34 20.98
C GLU A 4 4.19 6.74 20.94
N VAL A 5 4.93 7.03 19.86
CA VAL A 5 6.33 6.67 19.75
C VAL A 5 7.12 7.73 20.51
N THR A 6 7.54 7.41 21.72
CA THR A 6 8.46 8.27 22.48
C THR A 6 9.85 8.19 21.85
N ILE A 7 10.24 9.24 21.11
CA ILE A 7 11.58 9.34 20.51
C ILE A 7 12.58 9.66 21.63
N PRO A 8 13.64 8.84 21.83
CA PRO A 8 14.70 9.14 22.80
C PRO A 8 15.38 10.48 22.48
N ILE A 9 15.74 11.26 23.50
CA ILE A 9 16.36 12.60 23.36
C ILE A 9 17.59 12.59 22.45
N VAL A 10 18.40 11.52 22.52
CA VAL A 10 19.61 11.35 21.70
C VAL A 10 19.32 11.16 20.21
N ALA A 11 18.13 10.68 19.85
CA ALA A 11 17.69 10.46 18.48
C ALA A 11 16.86 11.62 17.92
N ALA A 12 16.44 12.56 18.77
CA ALA A 12 15.53 13.66 18.39
C ALA A 12 16.11 14.55 17.27
N SER A 13 17.42 14.82 17.29
CA SER A 13 18.09 15.59 16.25
C SER A 13 18.06 14.88 14.89
N VAL A 14 18.33 13.57 14.88
CA VAL A 14 18.32 12.75 13.67
C VAL A 14 16.90 12.62 13.12
N VAL A 15 15.91 12.41 13.98
CA VAL A 15 14.51 12.32 13.51
C VAL A 15 14.03 13.66 12.95
N ALA A 16 14.42 14.78 13.55
CA ALA A 16 14.09 16.11 13.02
C ALA A 16 14.75 16.37 11.65
N GLU A 17 15.97 15.90 11.45
CA GLU A 17 16.70 16.01 10.16
C GLU A 17 16.05 15.16 9.06
N PHE A 18 15.56 13.96 9.39
CA PHE A 18 14.99 13.01 8.43
C PHE A 18 13.46 12.89 8.53
N ILE A 19 12.77 13.96 8.93
CA ILE A 19 11.32 13.92 9.17
C ILE A 19 10.51 13.46 7.96
N GLU A 20 11.01 13.71 6.75
CA GLU A 20 10.40 13.29 5.49
C GLU A 20 10.44 11.76 5.26
N VAL A 21 11.35 11.05 5.92
CA VAL A 21 11.49 9.58 5.85
C VAL A 21 10.51 8.88 6.80
N PHE A 22 9.93 9.61 7.76
CA PHE A 22 9.01 9.08 8.77
C PHE A 22 7.61 9.72 8.68
N PRO A 23 6.93 9.65 7.52
CA PRO A 23 5.59 10.22 7.41
C PRO A 23 4.58 9.35 8.17
N ASN A 24 3.57 9.99 8.77
CA ASN A 24 2.49 9.29 9.48
C ASN A 24 1.60 8.45 8.54
N GLU A 25 1.53 8.84 7.27
CA GLU A 25 0.84 8.13 6.21
C GLU A 25 1.78 8.00 5.00
N PRO A 26 1.69 6.90 4.22
CA PRO A 26 2.47 6.77 3.00
C PRO A 26 2.12 7.88 2.01
N PRO A 27 3.09 8.33 1.18
CA PRO A 27 2.83 9.33 0.16
C PRO A 27 1.76 8.84 -0.83
N ASP A 28 0.97 9.79 -1.30
CA ASP A 28 0.02 9.53 -2.38
C ASP A 28 0.77 9.35 -3.70
N GLY A 29 0.27 8.42 -4.51
CA GLY A 29 0.82 8.06 -5.81
C GLY A 29 1.73 6.85 -5.77
N LEU A 30 2.23 6.49 -6.95
CA LEU A 30 3.26 5.46 -7.09
C LEU A 30 4.60 6.03 -6.65
N LEU A 31 5.37 5.21 -5.94
CA LEU A 31 6.77 5.54 -5.68
C LEU A 31 7.50 5.78 -7.02
N PRO A 32 8.49 6.67 -7.06
CA PRO A 32 9.34 6.85 -8.22
C PRO A 32 9.88 5.52 -8.74
N LEU A 33 10.20 5.45 -10.03
CA LEU A 33 10.85 4.27 -10.56
C LEU A 33 12.23 4.10 -9.91
N HIS A 34 12.42 2.98 -9.21
CA HIS A 34 13.71 2.56 -8.70
C HIS A 34 14.46 1.75 -9.77
N ASP A 35 15.78 1.68 -9.65
CA ASP A 35 16.64 0.84 -10.51
C ASP A 35 16.24 -0.64 -10.48
N ILE A 36 15.65 -1.09 -9.37
CA ILE A 36 15.11 -2.43 -9.21
C ILE A 36 13.59 -2.33 -9.10
N GLN A 37 12.90 -2.83 -10.13
CA GLN A 37 11.44 -2.91 -10.15
C GLN A 37 10.97 -4.27 -9.60
N HIS A 38 9.86 -4.26 -8.87
CA HIS A 38 9.23 -5.50 -8.45
C HIS A 38 8.69 -6.24 -9.68
N ARG A 39 9.14 -7.47 -9.88
CA ARG A 39 8.70 -8.35 -10.96
C ARG A 39 8.30 -9.69 -10.36
N ILE A 40 7.16 -10.20 -10.78
CA ILE A 40 6.67 -11.53 -10.42
C ILE A 40 6.95 -12.43 -11.61
N ASP A 41 7.94 -13.31 -11.47
CA ASP A 41 8.19 -14.37 -12.45
C ASP A 41 7.28 -15.56 -12.16
N LEU A 42 6.74 -16.16 -13.22
CA LEU A 42 5.88 -17.33 -13.15
C LEU A 42 6.68 -18.57 -13.47
N GLU A 43 6.50 -19.63 -12.67
CA GLU A 43 7.03 -20.95 -12.99
C GLU A 43 6.47 -21.44 -14.34
N PRO A 44 7.24 -22.17 -15.15
CA PRO A 44 6.76 -22.73 -16.40
C PRO A 44 5.51 -23.60 -16.20
N GLY A 45 4.42 -23.27 -16.89
CA GLY A 45 3.13 -23.97 -16.76
C GLY A 45 2.22 -23.47 -15.62
N ALA A 46 2.64 -22.46 -14.85
CA ALA A 46 1.77 -21.80 -13.89
C ALA A 46 0.64 -21.03 -14.60
N VAL A 47 -0.56 -21.09 -14.02
CA VAL A 47 -1.74 -20.38 -14.51
C VAL A 47 -2.17 -19.37 -13.45
N LEU A 48 -2.49 -18.15 -13.87
CA LEU A 48 -2.98 -17.13 -12.96
C LEU A 48 -4.36 -17.54 -12.40
N PRO A 49 -4.59 -17.41 -11.09
CA PRO A 49 -5.87 -17.76 -10.50
C PRO A 49 -6.93 -16.70 -10.84
N ASN A 50 -7.96 -17.09 -11.60
CA ASN A 50 -9.20 -16.31 -11.73
C ASN A 50 -10.34 -17.02 -10.98
N ARG A 51 -10.72 -16.47 -9.81
CA ARG A 51 -11.82 -16.99 -8.99
C ARG A 51 -12.90 -15.93 -8.83
N PRO A 52 -14.19 -16.32 -8.76
CA PRO A 52 -15.24 -15.37 -8.52
C PRO A 52 -15.06 -14.69 -7.15
N HIS A 53 -15.39 -13.41 -7.10
CA HIS A 53 -15.36 -12.62 -5.88
C HIS A 53 -16.25 -13.24 -4.80
N TYR A 54 -15.75 -13.27 -3.57
CA TYR A 54 -16.53 -13.70 -2.41
C TYR A 54 -17.66 -12.71 -2.11
N LYS A 55 -18.82 -13.20 -1.68
CA LYS A 55 -20.00 -12.41 -1.35
C LYS A 55 -20.29 -12.49 0.15
N SER A 56 -20.11 -11.38 0.86
CA SER A 56 -20.37 -11.28 2.30
C SER A 56 -21.25 -10.06 2.59
N PRO A 57 -22.52 -10.23 3.02
CA PRO A 57 -23.51 -9.15 3.07
C PRO A 57 -23.18 -8.02 4.07
N GLY A 58 -22.21 -8.18 4.98
CA GLY A 58 -21.79 -7.14 5.93
C GLY A 58 -20.48 -6.41 5.56
N GLU A 59 -19.62 -7.00 4.75
CA GLU A 59 -18.24 -6.50 4.54
C GLU A 59 -18.08 -5.67 3.27
N HIS A 60 -19.06 -5.75 2.35
CA HIS A 60 -18.97 -5.07 1.05
C HIS A 60 -18.85 -3.55 1.15
N GLU A 61 -19.45 -2.91 2.16
CA GLU A 61 -19.40 -1.45 2.31
C GLU A 61 -18.00 -0.98 2.73
N GLU A 62 -17.42 -1.60 3.76
CA GLU A 62 -16.08 -1.25 4.23
C GLU A 62 -15.03 -1.61 3.17
N LEU A 63 -15.14 -2.77 2.51
CA LEU A 63 -14.26 -3.12 1.39
C LEU A 63 -14.33 -2.09 0.26
N ARG A 64 -15.53 -1.63 -0.09
CA ARG A 64 -15.71 -0.58 -1.11
C ARG A 64 -15.11 0.75 -0.67
N LYS A 65 -15.25 1.11 0.60
CA LYS A 65 -14.65 2.32 1.17
C LYS A 65 -13.12 2.25 1.07
N ARG A 66 -12.51 1.14 1.52
CA ARG A 66 -11.05 0.93 1.42
C ARG A 66 -10.54 0.92 -0.01
N ALA A 67 -11.26 0.28 -0.92
CA ALA A 67 -10.89 0.30 -2.33
C ALA A 67 -10.89 1.72 -2.92
N LYS A 68 -11.89 2.55 -2.58
CA LYS A 68 -11.94 3.95 -3.00
C LYS A 68 -10.81 4.79 -2.40
N GLU A 69 -10.49 4.58 -1.12
CA GLU A 69 -9.34 5.23 -0.48
C GLU A 69 -8.04 4.91 -1.23
N LEU A 70 -7.80 3.64 -1.54
CA LEU A 70 -6.60 3.21 -2.28
C LEU A 70 -6.55 3.74 -3.72
N LEU A 71 -7.70 3.84 -4.40
CA LEU A 71 -7.79 4.46 -5.73
C LEU A 71 -7.47 5.95 -5.67
N ALA A 72 -8.00 6.66 -4.68
CA ALA A 72 -7.74 8.09 -4.49
C ALA A 72 -6.25 8.36 -4.17
N LYS A 73 -5.64 7.49 -3.36
CA LYS A 73 -4.19 7.53 -3.08
C LYS A 73 -3.33 7.09 -4.27
N GLY A 74 -3.90 6.61 -5.37
CA GLY A 74 -3.13 6.17 -6.55
C GLY A 74 -2.29 4.91 -6.35
N HIS A 75 -2.50 4.17 -5.25
CA HIS A 75 -1.79 2.92 -4.95
C HIS A 75 -2.32 1.74 -5.78
N VAL A 76 -3.59 1.83 -6.22
CA VAL A 76 -4.21 0.87 -7.11
C VAL A 76 -4.84 1.59 -8.31
N ARG A 77 -5.03 0.86 -9.40
CA ARG A 77 -5.71 1.35 -10.61
C ARG A 77 -6.66 0.30 -11.14
N GLU A 78 -7.69 0.74 -11.85
CA GLU A 78 -8.57 -0.16 -12.58
C GLU A 78 -7.75 -0.93 -13.62
N SER A 79 -8.02 -2.24 -13.73
CA SER A 79 -7.34 -3.11 -14.68
C SER A 79 -8.33 -4.11 -15.28
N LEU A 80 -8.01 -4.60 -16.47
CA LEU A 80 -8.76 -5.65 -17.16
C LEU A 80 -7.95 -6.95 -17.10
N SER A 81 -7.77 -7.47 -15.89
CA SER A 81 -7.11 -8.75 -15.67
C SER A 81 -8.14 -9.87 -15.76
N LEU A 82 -7.79 -10.94 -16.49
CA LEU A 82 -8.65 -12.10 -16.76
C LEU A 82 -8.38 -13.26 -15.81
#